data_AF-A0A6N7XNZ0-F1
#
_entry.id   AF-A0A6N7XNZ0-F1
#
_cell.length_a   1.000
_cell.length_b   1.000
_cell.length_c   1.000
_cell.angle_alpha   90.00
_cell.angle_beta   90.00
_cell.angle_gamma   90.00
#
_symmetry.space_group_name_H-M   'P 1'
#
loop_
_entity.id
_entity.type
_entity.pdbx_description
1 polymer ?
#
loop_
_entity_poly.entity_id
_entity_poly.type
_entity_poly.pdbx_seq_one_letter_code
_entity_poly.pdbx_strand_id
1 'polypeptide(L)'
;MNDRFNRKGAQPVWKSHEKSSAEKEAWLRPFEEDENLRMMDEETLAKARRYTEELCREDNVFALRLKGYACYGGNRLYECDWTAARDCMLRLRELADDAEYANTLGYIYYYGRCNGGEPEYEKAFPQFSYAAANGLFEAIYKLGDMYSHGYGCRKSEETAQNLYHMVYNETKKKFLRGYDASFADAALRLGKVFEYGFGTEANPAAAYCLYLEADYAAKIRAAHSDFFGDHSVAKRTGQALERVARKLPAEFFRDVLWLDTPRPVVDFLEDGYRCELSFQKKEDGGAWVTGTRIGTRTCPDVEYRLANFGGLGVVIRCRELSLKMEEPAEYEICDGGDAAVFDYYERNTYDDQDEFYLGDKLVAWIKCPGYRVDREVL
;
A
#
# COMPACT_ATOMS: atom_id res chain seq x y z
N MET A 1 61.91 -60.05 26.14
CA MET A 1 62.75 -58.83 26.04
C MET A 1 62.51 -58.25 24.66
N ASN A 2 61.55 -57.33 24.57
CA ASN A 2 61.80 -55.89 24.40
C ASN A 2 62.44 -55.55 23.04
N ASP A 3 61.62 -55.17 22.06
CA ASP A 3 61.62 -53.77 21.60
C ASP A 3 60.40 -53.49 20.70
N ARG A 4 59.43 -52.76 21.26
CA ARG A 4 58.33 -52.10 20.53
C ARG A 4 58.45 -50.60 20.78
N PHE A 5 59.24 -49.95 19.94
CA PHE A 5 59.33 -48.51 19.74
C PHE A 5 59.65 -48.35 18.24
N ASN A 6 59.11 -47.46 17.42
CA ASN A 6 58.31 -46.27 17.64
C ASN A 6 57.88 -45.83 16.22
N ARG A 7 56.61 -45.95 15.85
CA ARG A 7 56.06 -45.16 14.74
C ARG A 7 54.83 -44.47 15.28
N LYS A 8 55.07 -43.26 15.80
CA LYS A 8 54.04 -42.26 16.10
C LYS A 8 53.09 -42.19 14.91
N GLY A 9 51.87 -42.68 15.10
CA GLY A 9 50.76 -42.38 14.21
C GLY A 9 50.55 -40.87 14.26
N ALA A 10 50.89 -40.18 13.17
CA ALA A 10 50.32 -38.87 12.93
C ALA A 10 48.81 -39.09 12.85
N GLN A 11 48.07 -38.62 13.86
CA GLN A 11 46.62 -38.53 13.74
C GLN A 11 46.31 -37.65 12.52
N PRO A 12 45.37 -38.03 11.65
CA PRO A 12 44.95 -37.16 10.57
C PRO A 12 44.38 -35.89 11.20
N VAL A 13 45.08 -34.76 10.98
CA VAL A 13 44.52 -33.45 11.25
C VAL A 13 43.44 -33.25 10.20
N TRP A 14 42.20 -33.58 10.54
CA TRP A 14 41.04 -33.13 9.79
C TRP A 14 41.04 -31.60 9.91
N LYS A 15 41.66 -30.89 8.96
CA LYS A 15 41.40 -29.46 8.80
C LYS A 15 39.89 -29.36 8.63
N SER A 16 39.19 -28.79 9.61
CA SER A 16 37.79 -28.43 9.43
C SER A 16 37.72 -27.69 8.10
N HIS A 17 37.02 -28.25 7.11
CA HIS A 17 36.89 -27.58 5.82
C HIS A 17 36.06 -26.34 6.09
N GLU A 18 36.75 -25.22 6.27
CA GLU A 18 36.12 -23.93 6.46
C GLU A 18 35.35 -23.64 5.18
N LYS A 19 34.08 -23.26 5.33
CA LYS A 19 33.20 -23.02 4.19
C LYS A 19 33.82 -21.96 3.28
N SER A 20 33.74 -22.16 1.97
CA SER A 20 33.99 -21.12 0.99
C SER A 20 33.00 -19.96 1.14
N SER A 21 33.30 -18.80 0.56
CA SER A 21 32.42 -17.63 0.60
C SER A 21 31.01 -17.94 0.05
N ALA A 22 30.93 -18.70 -1.05
CA ALA A 22 29.66 -19.14 -1.63
C ALA A 22 28.87 -20.08 -0.70
N GLU A 23 29.55 -21.00 -0.01
CA GLU A 23 28.89 -21.89 0.96
C GLU A 23 28.44 -21.16 2.22
N LYS A 24 29.16 -20.10 2.63
CA LYS A 24 28.75 -19.23 3.73
C LYS A 24 27.51 -18.43 3.34
N GLU A 25 27.49 -17.82 2.16
CA GLU A 25 26.34 -17.07 1.65
C GLU A 25 25.09 -17.98 1.57
N ALA A 26 25.21 -19.15 0.95
CA ALA A 26 24.09 -20.09 0.83
C ALA A 26 23.56 -20.53 2.21
N TRP A 27 24.44 -20.70 3.20
CA TRP A 27 24.06 -21.04 4.57
C TRP A 27 23.37 -19.89 5.31
N LEU A 28 23.67 -18.64 4.95
CA LEU A 28 23.07 -17.44 5.56
C LEU A 28 21.68 -17.08 4.98
N ARG A 29 21.25 -17.66 3.85
CA ARG A 29 19.94 -17.40 3.23
C ARG A 29 18.75 -17.42 4.21
N PRO A 30 18.62 -18.39 5.14
CA PRO A 30 17.50 -18.43 6.07
C PRO A 30 17.46 -17.27 7.07
N PHE A 31 18.56 -16.52 7.23
CA PHE A 31 18.70 -15.45 8.21
C PHE A 31 18.20 -14.08 7.72
N GLU A 32 17.80 -13.96 6.44
CA GLU A 32 17.17 -12.73 5.92
C GLU A 32 15.78 -12.51 6.52
N GLU A 33 15.10 -13.59 6.92
CA GLU A 33 13.74 -13.55 7.48
C GLU A 33 13.79 -13.49 9.01
N ASP A 34 13.32 -12.39 9.59
CA ASP A 34 13.30 -12.18 11.05
C ASP A 34 12.51 -13.27 11.81
N GLU A 35 11.49 -13.88 11.17
CA GLU A 35 10.74 -14.99 11.76
C GLU A 35 11.61 -16.22 12.01
N ASN A 36 12.50 -16.55 11.07
CA ASN A 36 13.43 -17.67 11.22
C ASN A 36 14.40 -17.41 12.37
N LEU A 37 14.82 -16.15 12.54
CA LEU A 37 15.75 -15.79 13.60
C LEU A 37 15.18 -16.11 14.98
N ARG A 38 13.85 -16.02 15.20
CA ARG A 38 13.20 -16.31 16.49
C ARG A 38 13.40 -17.76 16.95
N MET A 39 13.58 -18.69 16.03
CA MET A 39 13.73 -20.12 16.32
C MET A 39 15.18 -20.57 16.47
N MET A 40 16.14 -19.69 16.20
CA MET A 40 17.56 -20.01 16.23
C MET A 40 18.17 -19.87 17.64
N ASP A 41 19.08 -20.79 17.97
CA ASP A 41 19.89 -20.71 19.18
C ASP A 41 21.04 -19.67 19.04
N GLU A 42 21.60 -19.26 20.18
CA GLU A 42 22.63 -18.22 20.22
C GLU A 42 23.96 -18.66 19.58
N GLU A 43 24.27 -19.96 19.56
CA GLU A 43 25.46 -20.47 18.88
C GLU A 43 25.35 -20.30 17.37
N THR A 44 24.17 -20.61 16.82
CA THR A 44 23.83 -20.46 15.41
C THR A 44 23.84 -18.98 15.00
N LEU A 45 23.26 -18.10 15.82
CA LEU A 45 23.29 -16.66 15.57
C LEU A 45 24.71 -16.09 15.66
N ALA A 46 25.53 -16.52 16.62
CA ALA A 46 26.93 -16.11 16.71
C ALA A 46 27.74 -16.55 15.48
N LYS A 47 27.50 -17.75 14.98
CA LYS A 47 28.12 -18.26 13.75
C LYS A 47 27.67 -17.46 12.52
N ALA A 48 26.38 -17.10 12.45
CA ALA A 48 25.85 -16.28 11.37
C ALA A 48 26.44 -14.87 11.36
N ARG A 49 26.54 -14.21 12.51
CA ARG A 49 27.28 -12.94 12.64
C ARG A 49 28.70 -13.08 12.11
N ARG A 50 29.44 -14.11 12.55
CA ARG A 50 30.82 -14.33 12.10
C ARG A 50 30.94 -14.48 10.58
N TYR A 51 30.13 -15.32 9.96
CA TYR A 51 30.13 -15.50 8.50
C TYR A 51 29.71 -14.23 7.76
N THR A 52 28.75 -13.50 8.29
CA THR A 52 28.32 -12.22 7.72
C THR A 52 29.48 -11.21 7.74
N GLU A 53 30.20 -11.08 8.86
CA GLU A 53 31.35 -10.16 8.97
C GLU A 53 32.51 -10.56 8.07
N GLU A 54 32.81 -11.86 7.93
CA GLU A 54 33.82 -12.35 6.99
C GLU A 54 33.47 -11.98 5.54
N LEU A 55 32.22 -12.23 5.13
CA LEU A 55 31.75 -11.93 3.79
C LEU A 55 31.65 -10.42 3.52
N CYS A 56 31.32 -9.60 4.52
CA CYS A 56 31.33 -8.13 4.39
C CYS A 56 32.74 -7.60 4.09
N ARG A 57 33.80 -8.21 4.65
CA ARG A 57 35.20 -7.82 4.33
C ARG A 57 35.60 -8.18 2.90
N GLU A 58 34.86 -9.07 2.26
CA GLU A 58 35.04 -9.50 0.87
C GLU A 58 34.10 -8.76 -0.09
N ASP A 59 33.42 -7.71 0.37
CA ASP A 59 32.44 -6.95 -0.41
C ASP A 59 31.29 -7.81 -0.98
N ASN A 60 30.96 -8.90 -0.27
CA ASN A 60 29.84 -9.74 -0.67
C ASN A 60 28.51 -8.97 -0.50
N VAL A 61 27.82 -8.73 -1.63
CA VAL A 61 26.58 -7.94 -1.69
C VAL A 61 25.49 -8.51 -0.78
N PHE A 62 25.35 -9.84 -0.72
CA PHE A 62 24.34 -10.49 0.14
C PHE A 62 24.62 -10.21 1.63
N ALA A 63 25.86 -10.38 2.09
CA ALA A 63 26.21 -10.17 3.48
C ALA A 63 26.11 -8.70 3.90
N LEU A 64 26.53 -7.77 3.03
CA LEU A 64 26.35 -6.34 3.24
C LEU A 64 24.86 -5.96 3.33
N ARG A 65 24.00 -6.57 2.50
CA ARG A 65 22.54 -6.39 2.56
C ARG A 65 21.96 -6.92 3.87
N LEU A 66 22.31 -8.15 4.23
CA LEU A 66 21.86 -8.80 5.46
C LEU A 66 22.23 -7.96 6.69
N LYS A 67 23.50 -7.57 6.82
CA LYS A 67 23.98 -6.72 7.91
C LYS A 67 23.34 -5.34 7.88
N GLY A 68 23.30 -4.71 6.71
CA GLY A 68 22.79 -3.35 6.55
C GLY A 68 21.34 -3.20 7.01
N TYR A 69 20.44 -4.08 6.57
CA TYR A 69 19.04 -4.05 6.98
C TYR A 69 18.82 -4.53 8.43
N ALA A 70 19.56 -5.55 8.88
CA ALA A 70 19.51 -5.99 10.27
C ALA A 70 19.91 -4.87 11.24
N CYS A 71 21.00 -4.15 10.95
CA CYS A 71 21.43 -3.00 11.75
C CYS A 71 20.48 -1.79 11.64
N TYR A 72 19.77 -1.61 10.53
CA TYR A 72 18.89 -0.43 10.36
C TYR A 72 17.72 -0.42 11.35
N GLY A 73 17.07 -1.57 11.54
CA GLY A 73 15.96 -1.73 12.50
C GLY A 73 16.35 -2.36 13.84
N GLY A 74 17.44 -3.12 13.85
CA GLY A 74 17.76 -4.05 14.92
C GLY A 74 16.93 -5.34 14.82
N ASN A 75 17.58 -6.48 14.98
CA ASN A 75 16.95 -7.80 15.11
C ASN A 75 17.82 -8.73 15.98
N ARG A 76 17.56 -10.05 15.97
CA ARG A 76 18.34 -11.01 16.78
C ARG A 76 19.78 -11.21 16.29
N LEU A 77 20.11 -10.83 15.06
CA LEU A 77 21.47 -10.90 14.56
C LEU A 77 22.29 -9.68 14.99
N TYR A 78 21.75 -8.49 14.81
CA TYR A 78 22.43 -7.23 15.12
C TYR A 78 21.49 -6.29 15.86
N GLU A 79 22.00 -5.61 16.89
CA GLU A 79 21.30 -4.48 17.47
C GLU A 79 21.15 -3.35 16.43
N CYS A 80 20.24 -2.42 16.71
CA CYS A 80 20.08 -1.26 15.86
C CYS A 80 21.35 -0.40 15.90
N ASP A 81 22.00 -0.25 14.74
CA ASP A 81 23.17 0.57 14.51
C ASP A 81 23.05 1.26 13.14
N TRP A 82 22.55 2.49 13.16
CA TRP A 82 22.36 3.27 11.94
C TRP A 82 23.68 3.63 11.23
N THR A 83 24.80 3.66 11.95
CA THR A 83 26.12 3.95 11.36
C THR A 83 26.58 2.74 10.55
N ALA A 84 26.51 1.55 11.13
CA ALA A 84 26.82 0.31 10.42
C ALA A 84 25.87 0.11 9.22
N ALA A 85 24.57 0.39 9.39
CA ALA A 85 23.60 0.34 8.31
C ALA A 85 23.97 1.31 7.17
N ARG A 86 24.25 2.57 7.48
CA ARG A 86 24.67 3.59 6.50
C ARG A 86 25.91 3.14 5.74
N ASP A 87 26.93 2.65 6.45
CA ASP A 87 28.19 2.28 5.83
C ASP A 87 28.02 1.06 4.90
N CYS A 88 27.18 0.09 5.28
CA CYS A 88 26.78 -0.99 4.39
C CYS A 88 26.04 -0.47 3.15
N MET A 89 25.08 0.44 3.29
CA MET A 89 24.33 1.00 2.16
C MET A 89 25.22 1.83 1.22
N LEU A 90 26.16 2.62 1.76
CA LEU A 90 27.14 3.34 0.95
C LEU A 90 28.01 2.36 0.15
N ARG A 91 28.48 1.29 0.78
CA ARG A 91 29.28 0.28 0.07
C ARG A 91 28.45 -0.46 -0.98
N LEU A 92 27.20 -0.81 -0.67
CA LEU A 92 26.28 -1.45 -1.61
C LEU A 92 25.97 -0.57 -2.82
N ARG A 93 25.84 0.75 -2.67
CA ARG A 93 25.67 1.70 -3.78
C ARG A 93 26.82 1.71 -4.78
N GLU A 94 28.03 1.36 -4.34
CA GLU A 94 29.21 1.25 -5.20
C GLU A 94 29.28 -0.10 -5.93
N LEU A 95 28.66 -1.14 -5.37
CA LEU A 95 28.77 -2.51 -5.84
C LEU A 95 27.56 -2.97 -6.67
N ALA A 96 26.40 -2.37 -6.46
CA ALA A 96 25.14 -2.78 -7.07
C ALA A 96 24.24 -1.57 -7.37
N ASP A 97 23.57 -1.65 -8.52
CA ASP A 97 22.57 -0.66 -8.92
C ASP A 97 21.18 -1.07 -8.41
N ASP A 98 20.94 -0.80 -7.13
CA ASP A 98 19.64 -0.98 -6.49
C ASP A 98 19.20 0.33 -5.83
N ALA A 99 17.99 0.76 -6.18
CA ALA A 99 17.39 1.99 -5.69
C ALA A 99 17.06 1.94 -4.20
N GLU A 100 16.86 0.75 -3.62
CA GLU A 100 16.50 0.59 -2.21
C GLU A 100 17.62 1.01 -1.27
N TYR A 101 18.88 0.87 -1.69
CA TYR A 101 20.02 1.35 -0.90
C TYR A 101 20.04 2.88 -0.84
N ALA A 102 19.71 3.55 -1.96
CA ALA A 102 19.58 5.00 -2.00
C ALA A 102 18.38 5.46 -1.16
N ASN A 103 17.25 4.76 -1.27
CA ASN A 103 16.07 5.03 -0.45
C ASN A 103 16.40 4.96 1.05
N THR A 104 17.06 3.89 1.47
CA THR A 104 17.49 3.69 2.87
C THR A 104 18.46 4.78 3.33
N LEU A 105 19.46 5.15 2.51
CA LEU A 105 20.35 6.27 2.82
C LEU A 105 19.59 7.59 2.94
N GLY A 106 18.65 7.85 2.03
CA GLY A 106 17.77 9.01 2.09
C GLY A 106 17.05 9.09 3.43
N TYR A 107 16.52 7.96 3.90
CA TYR A 107 15.89 7.85 5.21
C TYR A 107 16.86 8.06 6.39
N ILE A 108 18.08 7.52 6.32
CA ILE A 108 19.11 7.73 7.35
C ILE A 108 19.42 9.24 7.49
N TYR A 109 19.63 9.93 6.36
CA TYR A 109 19.94 11.36 6.36
C TYR A 109 18.73 12.23 6.73
N TYR A 110 17.54 11.92 6.19
CA TYR A 110 16.32 12.69 6.41
C TYR A 110 15.91 12.74 7.89
N TYR A 111 16.12 11.65 8.62
CA TYR A 111 15.81 11.56 10.05
C TYR A 111 17.03 11.80 10.95
N GLY A 112 18.18 12.21 10.39
CA GLY A 112 19.38 12.51 11.17
C GLY A 112 19.91 11.33 11.98
N ARG A 113 19.67 10.09 11.51
CA ARG A 113 19.90 8.87 12.30
C ARG A 113 21.37 8.66 12.68
N CYS A 114 22.30 9.13 11.85
CA CYS A 114 23.74 9.10 12.15
C CYS A 114 24.29 10.41 12.73
N ASN A 115 23.43 11.39 13.01
CA ASN A 115 23.81 12.76 13.33
C ASN A 115 23.05 13.30 14.55
N GLY A 116 22.84 12.45 15.56
CA GLY A 116 22.17 12.85 16.81
C GLY A 116 20.70 13.25 16.65
N GLY A 117 20.04 12.82 15.57
CA GLY A 117 18.67 13.21 15.23
C GLY A 117 18.58 14.50 14.41
N GLU A 118 19.69 15.18 14.13
CA GLU A 118 19.72 16.38 13.30
C GLU A 118 19.72 16.00 11.81
N PRO A 119 18.65 16.35 11.06
CA PRO A 119 18.52 15.97 9.65
C PRO A 119 19.61 16.55 8.74
N GLU A 120 20.04 15.73 7.77
CA GLU A 120 21.01 16.11 6.74
C GLU A 120 20.32 16.18 5.37
N TYR A 121 19.36 17.11 5.22
CA TYR A 121 18.48 17.14 4.03
C TYR A 121 19.21 17.28 2.70
N GLU A 122 20.32 18.02 2.65
CA GLU A 122 21.17 18.16 1.45
C GLU A 122 21.78 16.83 1.01
N LYS A 123 22.01 15.90 1.95
CA LYS A 123 22.42 14.53 1.63
C LYS A 123 21.23 13.65 1.28
N ALA A 124 20.07 13.85 1.91
CA ALA A 124 18.87 13.04 1.68
C ALA A 124 18.25 13.28 0.28
N PHE A 125 18.17 14.53 -0.16
CA PHE A 125 17.50 14.92 -1.40
C PHE A 125 18.03 14.18 -2.64
N PRO A 126 19.36 14.12 -2.90
CA PRO A 126 19.87 13.38 -4.05
C PRO A 126 19.62 11.87 -3.96
N GLN A 127 19.58 11.28 -2.75
CA GLN A 127 19.31 9.84 -2.61
C GLN A 127 17.86 9.50 -2.93
N PHE A 128 16.91 10.28 -2.40
CA PHE A 128 15.50 10.11 -2.77
C PHE A 128 15.26 10.46 -4.24
N SER A 129 15.95 11.45 -4.81
CA SER A 129 15.88 11.76 -6.24
C SER A 129 16.29 10.57 -7.10
N TYR A 130 17.39 9.90 -6.74
CA TYR A 130 17.85 8.69 -7.41
C TYR A 130 16.83 7.55 -7.30
N ALA A 131 16.36 7.28 -6.09
CA ALA A 131 15.40 6.20 -5.83
C ALA A 131 14.06 6.44 -6.55
N ALA A 132 13.59 7.69 -6.57
CA ALA A 132 12.38 8.09 -7.27
C ALA A 132 12.50 7.94 -8.79
N ALA A 133 13.66 8.31 -9.36
CA ALA A 133 13.93 8.12 -10.79
C ALA A 133 13.93 6.63 -11.21
N ASN A 134 14.14 5.72 -10.25
CA ASN A 134 14.09 4.28 -10.43
C ASN A 134 12.75 3.65 -9.98
N GLY A 135 11.72 4.47 -9.77
CA GLY A 135 10.35 3.98 -9.57
C GLY A 135 9.97 3.62 -8.14
N LEU A 136 10.78 3.97 -7.12
CA LEU A 136 10.41 3.76 -5.72
C LEU A 136 9.40 4.82 -5.27
N PHE A 137 8.17 4.39 -5.01
CA PHE A 137 7.07 5.26 -4.56
C PHE A 137 7.35 5.91 -3.21
N GLU A 138 8.03 5.20 -2.32
CA GLU A 138 8.50 5.70 -1.04
C GLU A 138 9.37 6.94 -1.21
N ALA A 139 10.34 6.87 -2.12
CA ALA A 139 11.21 7.99 -2.41
C ALA A 139 10.46 9.15 -3.07
N ILE A 140 9.50 8.86 -3.95
CA ILE A 140 8.69 9.89 -4.63
C ILE A 140 7.86 10.69 -3.62
N TYR A 141 7.11 10.04 -2.72
CA TYR A 141 6.36 10.79 -1.71
C TYR A 141 7.29 11.49 -0.71
N LYS A 142 8.51 10.96 -0.46
CA LYS A 142 9.51 11.66 0.35
C LYS A 142 10.04 12.91 -0.32
N LEU A 143 10.24 12.91 -1.64
CA LEU A 143 10.50 14.15 -2.37
C LEU A 143 9.34 15.13 -2.26
N GLY A 144 8.09 14.64 -2.31
CA GLY A 144 6.92 15.48 -2.01
C GLY A 144 7.00 16.11 -0.61
N ASP A 145 7.35 15.32 0.41
CA ASP A 145 7.54 15.81 1.78
C ASP A 145 8.64 16.90 1.81
N MET A 146 9.73 16.69 1.08
CA MET A 146 10.86 17.64 0.99
C MET A 146 10.47 18.93 0.26
N TYR A 147 9.80 18.84 -0.89
CA TYR A 147 9.32 20.02 -1.62
C TYR A 147 8.27 20.81 -0.84
N SER A 148 7.39 20.15 -0.10
CA SER A 148 6.36 20.86 0.68
C SER A 148 6.95 21.72 1.81
N HIS A 149 8.11 21.33 2.35
CA HIS A 149 8.79 22.06 3.43
C HIS A 149 10.03 22.85 2.98
N GLY A 150 10.55 22.60 1.78
CA GLY A 150 11.84 23.16 1.32
C GLY A 150 13.05 22.50 1.98
N TYR A 151 12.97 21.19 2.28
CA TYR A 151 14.08 20.44 2.86
C TYR A 151 15.06 20.03 1.79
N GLY A 152 16.29 20.57 1.81
CA GLY A 152 17.33 20.27 0.82
C GLY A 152 16.99 20.73 -0.61
N CYS A 153 15.94 21.54 -0.76
CA CYS A 153 15.47 22.06 -2.04
C CYS A 153 14.64 23.33 -1.86
N ARG A 154 14.29 23.99 -2.96
CA ARG A 154 13.36 25.12 -2.92
C ARG A 154 11.94 24.61 -2.65
N LYS A 155 11.28 25.17 -1.64
CA LYS A 155 9.88 24.86 -1.33
C LYS A 155 8.97 25.06 -2.55
N SER A 156 8.13 24.07 -2.83
CA SER A 156 7.11 24.08 -3.88
C SER A 156 5.94 23.15 -3.50
N GLU A 157 4.81 23.75 -3.11
CA GLU A 157 3.60 23.00 -2.75
C GLU A 157 2.94 22.35 -3.96
N GLU A 158 2.96 23.02 -5.12
CA GLU A 158 2.48 22.50 -6.40
C GLU A 158 3.25 21.23 -6.80
N THR A 159 4.59 21.27 -6.72
CA THR A 159 5.41 20.08 -7.01
C THR A 159 5.12 18.95 -6.04
N ALA A 160 4.98 19.24 -4.75
CA ALA A 160 4.64 18.23 -3.75
C ALA A 160 3.27 17.58 -4.04
N GLN A 161 2.25 18.38 -4.32
CA GLN A 161 0.91 17.90 -4.67
C GLN A 161 0.95 16.99 -5.89
N ASN A 162 1.64 17.38 -6.96
CA ASN A 162 1.75 16.57 -8.18
C ASN A 162 2.41 15.21 -7.91
N LEU A 163 3.47 15.18 -7.09
CA LEU A 163 4.13 13.94 -6.69
C LEU A 163 3.19 13.04 -5.85
N TYR A 164 2.44 13.61 -4.90
CA TYR A 164 1.48 12.84 -4.10
C TYR A 164 0.35 12.27 -4.95
N HIS A 165 -0.22 13.04 -5.89
CA HIS A 165 -1.25 12.55 -6.81
C HIS A 165 -0.74 11.40 -7.68
N MET A 166 0.47 11.54 -8.23
CA MET A 166 1.08 10.49 -9.05
C MET A 166 1.22 9.19 -8.24
N VAL A 167 1.80 9.27 -7.04
CA VAL A 167 1.97 8.08 -6.18
C VAL A 167 0.63 7.51 -5.76
N TYR A 168 -0.34 8.34 -5.37
CA TYR A 168 -1.69 7.90 -4.99
C TYR A 168 -2.34 7.10 -6.11
N ASN A 169 -2.34 7.61 -7.34
CA ASN A 169 -2.98 6.94 -8.48
C ASN A 169 -2.33 5.59 -8.77
N GLU A 170 -1.00 5.50 -8.75
CA GLU A 170 -0.30 4.26 -9.07
C GLU A 170 -0.37 3.23 -7.94
N THR A 171 -0.23 3.66 -6.68
CA THR A 171 -0.35 2.77 -5.51
C THR A 171 -1.78 2.29 -5.30
N LYS A 172 -2.79 3.11 -5.60
CA LYS A 172 -4.20 2.69 -5.56
C LYS A 172 -4.45 1.51 -6.50
N LYS A 173 -3.97 1.59 -7.75
CA LYS A 173 -4.10 0.48 -8.73
C LYS A 173 -3.46 -0.81 -8.21
N LYS A 174 -2.26 -0.72 -7.65
CA LYS A 174 -1.56 -1.88 -7.05
C LYS A 174 -2.34 -2.45 -5.86
N PHE A 175 -2.84 -1.58 -4.98
CA PHE A 175 -3.66 -1.95 -3.84
C PHE A 175 -4.99 -2.61 -4.23
N LEU A 176 -5.59 -2.20 -5.35
CA LEU A 176 -6.79 -2.85 -5.89
C LEU A 176 -6.53 -4.26 -6.40
N ARG A 177 -5.32 -4.53 -6.92
CA ARG A 177 -4.89 -5.87 -7.36
C ARG A 177 -4.48 -6.79 -6.23
N GLY A 178 -4.22 -6.27 -5.03
CA GLY A 178 -3.66 -7.05 -3.95
C GLY A 178 -3.36 -6.22 -2.71
N TYR A 179 -2.16 -6.38 -2.17
CA TYR A 179 -1.65 -5.57 -1.08
C TYR A 179 -0.58 -4.64 -1.64
N ASP A 180 -0.61 -3.36 -1.25
CA ASP A 180 0.44 -2.38 -1.54
C ASP A 180 0.73 -1.59 -0.27
N ALA A 181 1.99 -1.62 0.18
CA ALA A 181 2.41 -0.99 1.41
C ALA A 181 2.41 0.54 1.32
N SER A 182 2.49 1.13 0.13
CA SER A 182 2.65 2.58 -0.07
C SER A 182 1.33 3.34 -0.21
N PHE A 183 0.22 2.66 -0.55
CA PHE A 183 -1.08 3.32 -0.77
C PHE A 183 -1.59 4.10 0.46
N ALA A 184 -1.45 3.54 1.67
CA ALA A 184 -1.87 4.20 2.90
C ALA A 184 -1.15 5.56 3.10
N ASP A 185 0.16 5.58 2.84
CA ASP A 185 1.03 6.74 2.97
C ASP A 185 0.75 7.81 1.90
N ALA A 186 0.42 7.38 0.68
CA ALA A 186 0.04 8.25 -0.42
C ALA A 186 -1.31 8.92 -0.17
N ALA A 187 -2.33 8.14 0.22
CA ALA A 187 -3.66 8.63 0.57
C ALA A 187 -3.61 9.59 1.77
N LEU A 188 -2.81 9.30 2.80
CA LEU A 188 -2.60 10.19 3.94
C LEU A 188 -2.02 11.55 3.51
N ARG A 189 -1.03 11.56 2.61
CA ARG A 189 -0.41 12.81 2.13
C ARG A 189 -1.37 13.60 1.26
N LEU A 190 -2.10 12.94 0.38
CA LEU A 190 -3.10 13.59 -0.44
C LEU A 190 -4.27 14.14 0.40
N GLY A 191 -4.67 13.44 1.46
CA GLY A 191 -5.65 13.94 2.43
C GLY A 191 -5.19 15.25 3.10
N LYS A 192 -3.89 15.37 3.42
CA LYS A 192 -3.32 16.63 3.94
C LYS A 192 -3.34 17.76 2.94
N VAL A 193 -3.13 17.48 1.65
CA VAL A 193 -3.24 18.48 0.58
C VAL A 193 -4.62 19.13 0.62
N PHE A 194 -5.69 18.33 0.64
CA PHE A 194 -7.06 18.85 0.72
C PHE A 194 -7.41 19.40 2.10
N GLU A 195 -6.83 18.90 3.19
CA GLU A 195 -7.10 19.44 4.51
C GLU A 195 -6.57 20.88 4.67
N TYR A 196 -5.36 21.13 4.18
CA TYR A 196 -4.63 22.39 4.38
C TYR A 196 -4.67 23.32 3.16
N GLY A 197 -5.15 22.84 2.00
CA GLY A 197 -5.17 23.62 0.76
C GLY A 197 -3.77 23.84 0.17
N PHE A 198 -2.91 22.81 0.15
CA PHE A 198 -1.57 22.93 -0.41
C PHE A 198 -1.61 22.92 -1.94
N GLY A 199 -1.43 24.08 -2.58
CA GLY A 199 -1.53 24.22 -4.03
C GLY A 199 -2.95 24.11 -4.60
N THR A 200 -3.97 24.02 -3.74
CA THR A 200 -5.39 23.89 -4.10
C THR A 200 -6.28 24.48 -2.99
N GLU A 201 -7.58 24.62 -3.22
CA GLU A 201 -8.51 24.98 -2.16
C GLU A 201 -8.69 23.85 -1.15
N ALA A 202 -8.82 24.21 0.13
CA ALA A 202 -9.09 23.25 1.18
C ALA A 202 -10.47 22.60 0.98
N ASN A 203 -10.52 21.28 1.06
CA ASN A 203 -11.72 20.48 0.93
C ASN A 203 -11.77 19.42 2.05
N PRO A 204 -12.42 19.72 3.19
CA PRO A 204 -12.54 18.80 4.32
C PRO A 204 -13.21 17.47 3.96
N ALA A 205 -14.18 17.45 3.04
CA ALA A 205 -14.86 16.23 2.63
C ALA A 205 -13.91 15.29 1.87
N ALA A 206 -13.18 15.83 0.88
CA ALA A 206 -12.17 15.07 0.15
C ALA A 206 -11.04 14.59 1.07
N ALA A 207 -10.57 15.45 1.98
CA ALA A 207 -9.56 15.08 2.97
C ALA A 207 -10.03 13.92 3.86
N TYR A 208 -11.27 13.97 4.33
CA TYR A 208 -11.86 12.91 5.15
C TYR A 208 -11.95 11.59 4.40
N CYS A 209 -12.45 11.60 3.15
CA CYS A 209 -12.53 10.43 2.30
C CYS A 209 -11.14 9.80 2.08
N LEU A 210 -10.11 10.60 1.80
CA LEU A 210 -8.74 10.11 1.62
C LEU A 210 -8.12 9.57 2.91
N TYR A 211 -8.44 10.16 4.06
CA TYR A 211 -8.01 9.62 5.34
C TYR A 211 -8.72 8.31 5.68
N LEU A 212 -9.97 8.09 5.25
CA LEU A 212 -10.62 6.78 5.38
C LEU A 212 -9.91 5.73 4.52
N GLU A 213 -9.54 6.07 3.27
CA GLU A 213 -8.77 5.16 2.41
C GLU A 213 -7.41 4.83 3.03
N ALA A 214 -6.72 5.83 3.57
CA ALA A 214 -5.45 5.65 4.27
C ALA A 214 -5.60 4.74 5.50
N ASP A 215 -6.64 4.93 6.29
CA ASP A 215 -6.92 4.12 7.48
C ASP A 215 -7.25 2.67 7.11
N TYR A 216 -8.10 2.47 6.11
CA TYR A 216 -8.43 1.15 5.58
C TYR A 216 -7.17 0.42 5.10
N ALA A 217 -6.35 1.08 4.27
CA ALA A 217 -5.11 0.50 3.75
C ALA A 217 -4.09 0.21 4.85
N ALA A 218 -3.95 1.10 5.85
CA ALA A 218 -3.07 0.89 6.99
C ALA A 218 -3.51 -0.31 7.86
N LYS A 219 -4.83 -0.52 8.04
CA LYS A 219 -5.36 -1.68 8.77
C LYS A 219 -5.12 -2.99 8.02
N ILE A 220 -5.31 -3.00 6.70
CA ILE A 220 -4.95 -4.15 5.84
C ILE A 220 -3.45 -4.45 5.98
N ARG A 221 -2.60 -3.43 5.92
CA ARG A 221 -1.15 -3.54 6.09
C ARG A 221 -0.76 -4.17 7.43
N ALA A 222 -1.27 -3.61 8.53
CA ALA A 222 -0.98 -4.09 9.88
C ALA A 222 -1.38 -5.55 10.12
N ALA A 223 -2.38 -6.08 9.40
CA ALA A 223 -2.77 -7.49 9.49
C ALA A 223 -1.76 -8.45 8.86
N HIS A 224 -0.96 -7.97 7.88
CA HIS A 224 0.04 -8.78 7.18
C HIS A 224 1.44 -8.64 7.77
N SER A 225 1.82 -7.45 8.25
CA SER A 225 3.08 -7.21 8.95
C SER A 225 3.01 -5.87 9.70
N ASP A 226 3.51 -5.80 10.94
CA ASP A 226 3.73 -4.53 11.64
C ASP A 226 5.18 -4.10 11.47
N PHE A 227 5.47 -3.36 10.40
CA PHE A 227 6.82 -2.83 10.16
C PHE A 227 6.86 -1.31 10.37
N PHE A 228 7.95 -0.84 11.00
CA PHE A 228 8.51 0.52 10.90
C PHE A 228 7.53 1.72 10.92
N GLY A 229 6.50 1.68 11.77
CA GLY A 229 5.71 2.87 12.10
C GLY A 229 4.25 2.83 11.64
N ASP A 230 3.72 1.67 11.28
CA ASP A 230 2.30 1.49 10.93
C ASP A 230 1.34 1.91 12.04
N HIS A 231 1.64 1.55 13.29
CA HIS A 231 0.93 2.08 14.45
C HIS A 231 0.96 3.61 14.53
N SER A 232 2.08 4.23 14.13
CA SER A 232 2.22 5.69 14.11
C SER A 232 1.48 6.34 12.94
N VAL A 233 1.39 5.66 11.80
CA VAL A 233 0.62 6.09 10.63
C VAL A 233 -0.86 5.96 10.96
N ALA A 234 -1.32 4.79 11.40
CA ALA A 234 -2.70 4.56 11.83
C ALA A 234 -3.15 5.56 12.91
N LYS A 235 -2.31 5.80 13.94
CA LYS A 235 -2.59 6.83 14.95
C LYS A 235 -2.71 8.23 14.35
N ARG A 236 -1.78 8.62 13.46
CA ARG A 236 -1.82 9.93 12.79
C ARG A 236 -3.04 10.07 11.87
N THR A 237 -3.41 9.01 11.16
CA THR A 237 -4.60 8.96 10.30
C THR A 237 -5.87 9.08 11.15
N GLY A 238 -5.98 8.34 12.25
CA GLY A 238 -7.12 8.46 13.18
C GLY A 238 -7.25 9.87 13.76
N GLN A 239 -6.15 10.49 14.19
CA GLN A 239 -6.15 11.88 14.64
C GLN A 239 -6.56 12.86 13.54
N ALA A 240 -6.18 12.59 12.29
CA ALA A 240 -6.56 13.41 11.15
C ALA A 240 -8.05 13.25 10.81
N LEU A 241 -8.58 12.03 10.85
CA LEU A 241 -10.01 11.75 10.71
C LEU A 241 -10.84 12.51 11.74
N GLU A 242 -10.50 12.41 13.03
CA GLU A 242 -11.21 13.15 14.08
C GLU A 242 -11.15 14.67 13.87
N ARG A 243 -9.98 15.19 13.49
CA ARG A 243 -9.78 16.62 13.29
C ARG A 243 -10.60 17.14 12.11
N VAL A 244 -10.63 16.41 11.00
CA VAL A 244 -11.40 16.80 9.81
C VAL A 244 -12.89 16.55 10.00
N ALA A 245 -13.30 15.49 10.71
CA ALA A 245 -14.69 15.23 11.03
C ALA A 245 -15.34 16.39 11.79
N ARG A 246 -14.60 17.05 12.71
CA ARG A 246 -15.07 18.26 13.42
C ARG A 246 -15.31 19.46 12.50
N LYS A 247 -14.76 19.47 11.29
CA LYS A 247 -14.98 20.51 10.27
C LYS A 247 -16.15 20.19 9.34
N LEU A 248 -16.65 18.95 9.37
CA LEU A 248 -17.74 18.49 8.52
C LEU A 248 -19.06 18.65 9.26
N PRO A 249 -20.14 19.03 8.56
CA PRO A 249 -21.43 19.22 9.20
C PRO A 249 -22.04 17.85 9.54
N ALA A 250 -22.92 17.80 10.54
CA ALA A 250 -23.44 16.52 11.06
C ALA A 250 -24.14 15.70 9.97
N GLU A 251 -24.84 16.37 9.03
CA GLU A 251 -25.51 15.75 7.90
C GLU A 251 -24.58 15.07 6.89
N PHE A 252 -23.27 15.35 6.95
CA PHE A 252 -22.28 14.58 6.21
C PHE A 252 -22.26 13.14 6.73
N PHE A 253 -22.35 12.97 8.05
CA PHE A 253 -22.33 11.66 8.71
C PHE A 253 -23.74 11.14 8.93
N ARG A 254 -24.05 9.99 8.36
CA ARG A 254 -25.34 9.33 8.54
C ARG A 254 -25.13 7.83 8.71
N ASP A 255 -26.09 7.16 9.31
CA ASP A 255 -26.14 5.69 9.29
C ASP A 255 -26.62 5.17 7.93
N VAL A 256 -27.29 6.06 7.19
CA VAL A 256 -27.93 5.79 5.92
C VAL A 256 -27.58 6.89 4.93
N LEU A 257 -27.01 6.51 3.78
CA LEU A 257 -26.69 7.42 2.69
C LEU A 257 -27.75 7.30 1.59
N TRP A 258 -28.34 8.44 1.26
CA TRP A 258 -29.27 8.58 0.14
C TRP A 258 -28.53 9.01 -1.12
N LEU A 259 -28.82 8.34 -2.22
CA LEU A 259 -28.26 8.63 -3.53
C LEU A 259 -29.43 8.83 -4.51
N ASP A 260 -29.32 9.84 -5.35
CA ASP A 260 -30.28 10.13 -6.43
C ASP A 260 -30.06 9.24 -7.65
N THR A 261 -28.90 8.60 -7.75
CA THR A 261 -28.47 7.78 -8.88
C THR A 261 -27.81 6.48 -8.38
N PRO A 262 -27.78 5.41 -9.19
CA PRO A 262 -27.09 4.17 -8.87
C PRO A 262 -25.57 4.30 -9.10
N ARG A 263 -25.00 5.51 -8.94
CA ARG A 263 -23.63 5.84 -9.34
C ARG A 263 -22.56 4.87 -8.80
N PRO A 264 -22.63 4.38 -7.55
CA PRO A 264 -21.66 3.39 -7.07
C PRO A 264 -21.61 2.09 -7.87
N VAL A 265 -22.76 1.65 -8.42
CA VAL A 265 -22.86 0.51 -9.35
C VAL A 265 -22.32 0.89 -10.72
N VAL A 266 -22.72 2.05 -11.26
CA VAL A 266 -22.28 2.54 -12.58
C VAL A 266 -20.78 2.73 -12.65
N ASP A 267 -20.18 3.21 -11.59
CA ASP A 267 -18.75 3.39 -11.51
C ASP A 267 -17.94 2.06 -11.70
N PHE A 268 -18.58 0.89 -11.58
CA PHE A 268 -17.90 -0.38 -11.88
C PHE A 268 -17.53 -0.53 -13.36
N LEU A 269 -18.03 0.37 -14.23
CA LEU A 269 -17.60 0.52 -15.62
C LEU A 269 -16.23 1.19 -15.79
N GLU A 270 -15.69 1.85 -14.76
CA GLU A 270 -14.39 2.54 -14.83
C GLU A 270 -13.28 1.58 -15.29
N ASP A 271 -12.24 2.13 -15.92
CA ASP A 271 -11.10 1.37 -16.50
C ASP A 271 -11.48 0.39 -17.63
N GLY A 272 -12.60 0.63 -18.30
CA GLY A 272 -13.01 -0.14 -19.48
C GLY A 272 -13.57 -1.53 -19.15
N TYR A 273 -14.09 -1.70 -17.93
CA TYR A 273 -14.78 -2.90 -17.52
C TYR A 273 -16.25 -2.85 -17.92
N ARG A 274 -16.90 -4.01 -17.92
CA ARG A 274 -18.35 -4.11 -17.99
C ARG A 274 -18.90 -4.44 -16.62
N CYS A 275 -20.19 -4.24 -16.45
CA CYS A 275 -20.87 -4.59 -15.22
C CYS A 275 -22.08 -5.47 -15.54
N GLU A 276 -22.25 -6.53 -14.76
CA GLU A 276 -23.48 -7.31 -14.70
C GLU A 276 -24.40 -6.67 -13.65
N LEU A 277 -25.64 -6.41 -14.03
CA LEU A 277 -26.68 -5.82 -13.20
C LEU A 277 -27.70 -6.91 -12.87
N SER A 278 -28.01 -7.10 -11.58
CA SER A 278 -29.06 -8.00 -11.13
C SER A 278 -29.97 -7.35 -10.10
N PHE A 279 -31.17 -7.92 -9.95
CA PHE A 279 -32.19 -7.39 -9.05
C PHE A 279 -32.72 -8.45 -8.09
N GLN A 280 -32.90 -8.08 -6.83
CA GLN A 280 -33.51 -8.96 -5.82
C GLN A 280 -34.68 -8.25 -5.12
N LYS A 281 -35.92 -8.69 -5.41
CA LYS A 281 -37.11 -8.24 -4.68
C LYS A 281 -37.00 -8.60 -3.20
N LYS A 282 -37.51 -7.73 -2.34
CA LYS A 282 -37.61 -7.94 -0.90
C LYS A 282 -39.08 -8.04 -0.49
N GLU A 283 -39.28 -8.70 0.66
CA GLU A 283 -40.62 -8.93 1.23
C GLU A 283 -41.30 -7.63 1.66
N ASP A 284 -40.52 -6.58 1.94
CA ASP A 284 -41.03 -5.26 2.33
C ASP A 284 -41.61 -4.46 1.15
N GLY A 285 -41.43 -4.92 -0.09
CA GLY A 285 -41.88 -4.23 -1.31
C GLY A 285 -40.73 -3.60 -2.10
N GLY A 286 -39.55 -3.47 -1.49
CA GLY A 286 -38.37 -2.90 -2.12
C GLY A 286 -37.61 -3.89 -3.00
N ALA A 287 -36.52 -3.42 -3.60
CA ALA A 287 -35.60 -4.27 -4.35
C ALA A 287 -34.15 -3.87 -4.09
N TRP A 288 -33.24 -4.82 -4.19
CA TRP A 288 -31.81 -4.54 -4.30
C TRP A 288 -31.43 -4.49 -5.76
N VAL A 289 -30.65 -3.49 -6.13
CA VAL A 289 -29.89 -3.48 -7.38
C VAL A 289 -28.45 -3.81 -7.04
N THR A 290 -27.91 -4.82 -7.70
CA THR A 290 -26.53 -5.26 -7.52
C THR A 290 -25.76 -5.08 -8.82
N GLY A 291 -24.66 -4.36 -8.74
CA GLY A 291 -23.67 -4.27 -9.80
C GLY A 291 -22.48 -5.15 -9.49
N THR A 292 -22.15 -6.04 -10.41
CA THR A 292 -20.98 -6.92 -10.32
C THR A 292 -20.04 -6.62 -11.47
N ARG A 293 -18.80 -6.26 -11.16
CA ARG A 293 -17.79 -5.96 -12.18
C ARG A 293 -17.39 -7.25 -12.89
N ILE A 294 -17.37 -7.23 -14.21
CA ILE A 294 -17.00 -8.38 -15.03
C ILE A 294 -15.82 -8.04 -15.95
N GLY A 295 -14.94 -9.02 -16.13
CA GLY A 295 -13.75 -8.89 -16.97
C GLY A 295 -14.13 -8.80 -18.44
N THR A 296 -13.29 -8.13 -19.23
CA THR A 296 -13.42 -8.09 -20.69
C THR A 296 -12.45 -9.07 -21.34
N ARG A 297 -12.58 -9.29 -22.65
CA ARG A 297 -11.59 -10.11 -23.41
C ARG A 297 -10.16 -9.56 -23.28
N THR A 298 -10.03 -8.24 -23.16
CA THR A 298 -8.74 -7.54 -23.02
C THR A 298 -8.29 -7.37 -21.57
N CYS A 299 -9.20 -7.56 -20.60
CA CYS A 299 -8.92 -7.49 -19.18
C CYS A 299 -9.74 -8.56 -18.43
N PRO A 300 -9.33 -9.84 -18.50
CA PRO A 300 -10.13 -10.97 -17.99
C PRO A 300 -10.13 -11.06 -16.46
N ASP A 301 -9.09 -10.53 -15.81
CA ASP A 301 -9.01 -10.47 -14.36
C ASP A 301 -9.89 -9.35 -13.84
N VAL A 302 -10.98 -9.72 -13.16
CA VAL A 302 -11.87 -8.75 -12.50
C VAL A 302 -11.07 -8.07 -11.38
N GLU A 303 -10.67 -6.82 -11.57
CA GLU A 303 -10.00 -6.05 -10.52
C GLU A 303 -11.01 -5.65 -9.43
N TYR A 304 -10.55 -5.57 -8.18
CA TYR A 304 -11.37 -4.98 -7.13
C TYR A 304 -11.48 -3.46 -7.34
N ARG A 305 -12.54 -2.87 -6.79
CA ARG A 305 -12.70 -1.43 -6.68
C ARG A 305 -12.72 -1.01 -5.21
N LEU A 306 -12.27 0.20 -4.94
CA LEU A 306 -12.38 0.83 -3.63
C LEU A 306 -13.64 1.68 -3.63
N ALA A 307 -14.70 1.21 -2.98
CA ALA A 307 -15.93 1.97 -2.80
C ALA A 307 -15.82 2.82 -1.54
N ASN A 308 -15.89 4.14 -1.71
CA ASN A 308 -15.73 5.12 -0.64
C ASN A 308 -17.07 5.76 -0.29
N PHE A 309 -17.60 5.42 0.89
CA PHE A 309 -18.84 5.97 1.42
C PHE A 309 -18.50 6.94 2.55
N GLY A 310 -17.84 8.05 2.20
CA GLY A 310 -17.40 9.07 3.17
C GLY A 310 -18.51 9.52 4.12
N GLY A 311 -19.74 9.65 3.62
CA GLY A 311 -20.90 10.02 4.44
C GLY A 311 -21.39 8.95 5.42
N LEU A 312 -20.96 7.69 5.24
CA LEU A 312 -21.13 6.61 6.21
C LEU A 312 -19.86 6.39 7.04
N GLY A 313 -18.75 7.06 6.71
CA GLY A 313 -17.46 6.85 7.37
C GLY A 313 -16.87 5.47 7.09
N VAL A 314 -17.10 4.90 5.91
CA VAL A 314 -16.67 3.54 5.55
C VAL A 314 -16.02 3.52 4.17
N VAL A 315 -14.99 2.69 4.03
CA VAL A 315 -14.34 2.34 2.76
C VAL A 315 -14.27 0.82 2.68
N ILE A 316 -14.69 0.26 1.55
CA ILE A 316 -14.63 -1.18 1.28
C ILE A 316 -13.93 -1.47 -0.05
N ARG A 317 -13.28 -2.62 -0.12
CA ARG A 317 -12.71 -3.16 -1.37
C ARG A 317 -13.60 -4.29 -1.88
N CYS A 318 -14.31 -4.08 -2.98
CA CYS A 318 -15.32 -5.01 -3.48
C CYS A 318 -15.26 -5.20 -5.01
N ARG A 319 -15.89 -6.27 -5.51
CA ARG A 319 -16.16 -6.53 -6.94
C ARG A 319 -17.66 -6.52 -7.26
N GLU A 320 -18.46 -6.54 -6.22
CA GLU A 320 -19.91 -6.53 -6.23
C GLU A 320 -20.36 -5.49 -5.20
N LEU A 321 -21.40 -4.72 -5.54
CA LEU A 321 -22.00 -3.75 -4.64
C LEU A 321 -23.50 -3.72 -4.85
N SER A 322 -24.23 -3.80 -3.74
CA SER A 322 -25.68 -3.75 -3.72
C SER A 322 -26.18 -2.45 -3.11
N LEU A 323 -27.19 -1.84 -3.73
CA LEU A 323 -27.90 -0.66 -3.25
C LEU A 323 -29.37 -1.02 -3.05
N LYS A 324 -30.00 -0.53 -1.99
CA LYS A 324 -31.45 -0.68 -1.81
C LYS A 324 -32.16 0.37 -2.66
N MET A 325 -33.07 -0.04 -3.52
CA MET A 325 -33.97 0.84 -4.25
C MET A 325 -35.13 1.23 -3.35
N GLU A 326 -35.44 2.52 -3.32
CA GLU A 326 -36.51 3.04 -2.47
C GLU A 326 -37.86 3.00 -3.17
N GLU A 327 -38.92 2.90 -2.38
CA GLU A 327 -40.25 2.57 -2.90
C GLU A 327 -41.05 3.83 -3.32
N PRO A 328 -41.87 3.73 -4.38
CA PRO A 328 -42.06 2.57 -5.25
C PRO A 328 -40.88 2.37 -6.22
N ALA A 329 -40.48 1.12 -6.42
CA ALA A 329 -39.35 0.77 -7.27
C ALA A 329 -39.82 -0.11 -8.45
N GLU A 330 -39.64 0.39 -9.67
CA GLU A 330 -39.91 -0.31 -10.92
C GLU A 330 -38.59 -0.59 -11.63
N TYR A 331 -38.46 -1.76 -12.24
CA TYR A 331 -37.28 -2.12 -13.00
C TYR A 331 -37.58 -3.28 -13.94
N GLU A 332 -36.77 -3.40 -14.98
CA GLU A 332 -36.88 -4.49 -15.94
C GLU A 332 -35.52 -4.84 -16.51
N ILE A 333 -35.31 -6.14 -16.74
CA ILE A 333 -34.27 -6.66 -17.62
C ILE A 333 -34.94 -6.97 -18.95
N CYS A 334 -34.55 -6.26 -20.02
CA CYS A 334 -35.32 -6.19 -21.26
C CYS A 334 -35.38 -7.50 -22.05
N ASP A 335 -34.49 -8.47 -21.78
CA ASP A 335 -34.54 -9.80 -22.39
C ASP A 335 -35.26 -10.86 -21.51
N GLY A 336 -35.76 -10.47 -20.34
CA GLY A 336 -36.47 -11.34 -19.40
C GLY A 336 -35.56 -12.27 -18.59
N GLY A 337 -34.24 -12.10 -18.63
CA GLY A 337 -33.28 -12.84 -17.79
C GLY A 337 -33.21 -12.34 -16.33
N ASP A 338 -32.37 -13.03 -15.54
CA ASP A 338 -32.13 -12.69 -14.12
C ASP A 338 -31.05 -11.60 -13.93
N ALA A 339 -30.22 -11.37 -14.94
CA ALA A 339 -29.19 -10.34 -14.95
C ALA A 339 -28.96 -9.76 -16.35
N ALA A 340 -28.45 -8.53 -16.42
CA ALA A 340 -28.12 -7.83 -17.67
C ALA A 340 -26.69 -7.30 -17.64
N VAL A 341 -25.92 -7.55 -18.70
CA VAL A 341 -24.58 -6.95 -18.85
C VAL A 341 -24.70 -5.60 -19.54
N PHE A 342 -24.12 -4.56 -18.95
CA PHE A 342 -24.06 -3.21 -19.52
C PHE A 342 -22.63 -2.66 -19.56
N ASP A 343 -22.39 -1.76 -20.51
CA ASP A 343 -21.16 -0.98 -20.67
C ASP A 343 -21.38 0.54 -20.82
N TYR A 344 -22.64 0.97 -20.80
CA TYR A 344 -23.04 2.37 -20.86
C TYR A 344 -24.26 2.62 -19.95
N TYR A 345 -24.31 3.80 -19.33
CA TYR A 345 -25.38 4.23 -18.42
C TYR A 345 -25.81 5.64 -18.80
N GLU A 346 -27.12 5.88 -18.81
CA GLU A 346 -27.71 7.20 -19.07
C GLU A 346 -28.95 7.41 -18.22
N ARG A 347 -29.17 8.66 -17.77
CA ARG A 347 -30.43 9.06 -17.12
C ARG A 347 -31.40 9.55 -18.18
N ASN A 348 -32.48 8.82 -18.42
CA ASN A 348 -33.57 9.26 -19.27
C ASN A 348 -34.47 10.23 -18.47
N THR A 349 -34.37 11.52 -18.78
CA THR A 349 -35.13 12.57 -18.12
C THR A 349 -36.60 12.65 -18.56
N TYR A 350 -36.97 12.02 -19.68
CA TYR A 350 -38.35 12.03 -20.18
C TYR A 350 -39.21 11.03 -19.40
N ASP A 351 -38.70 9.82 -19.22
CA ASP A 351 -39.39 8.76 -18.47
C ASP A 351 -39.04 8.74 -16.98
N ASP A 352 -38.09 9.58 -16.56
CA ASP A 352 -37.56 9.68 -15.20
C ASP A 352 -37.00 8.34 -14.70
N GLN A 353 -36.13 7.74 -15.49
CA GLN A 353 -35.55 6.42 -15.23
C GLN A 353 -34.05 6.36 -15.56
N ASP A 354 -33.35 5.48 -14.87
CA ASP A 354 -31.97 5.10 -15.10
C ASP A 354 -31.90 3.97 -16.11
N GLU A 355 -31.18 4.16 -17.20
CA GLU A 355 -31.10 3.22 -18.32
C GLU A 355 -29.69 2.66 -18.48
N PHE A 356 -29.62 1.36 -18.75
CA PHE A 356 -28.39 0.59 -18.86
C PHE A 356 -28.32 -0.04 -20.25
N TYR A 357 -27.18 0.12 -20.90
CA TYR A 357 -27.00 -0.22 -22.30
C TYR A 357 -25.78 -1.13 -22.52
N LEU A 358 -25.90 -2.01 -23.51
CA LEU A 358 -24.79 -2.77 -24.07
C LEU A 358 -24.59 -2.36 -25.53
N GLY A 359 -23.58 -1.53 -25.80
CA GLY A 359 -23.52 -0.77 -27.05
C GLY A 359 -24.77 0.10 -27.20
N ASP A 360 -25.49 0.01 -28.32
CA ASP A 360 -26.69 0.81 -28.58
C ASP A 360 -28.00 0.15 -28.09
N LYS A 361 -27.91 -1.01 -27.43
CA LYS A 361 -29.07 -1.78 -26.99
C LYS A 361 -29.39 -1.47 -25.52
N LEU A 362 -30.60 -1.00 -25.23
CA LEU A 362 -31.14 -0.95 -23.87
C LEU A 362 -31.29 -2.38 -23.34
N VAL A 363 -30.63 -2.68 -22.22
CA VAL A 363 -30.62 -4.02 -21.60
C VAL A 363 -31.35 -4.07 -20.27
N ALA A 364 -31.40 -2.96 -19.54
CA ALA A 364 -32.18 -2.83 -18.31
C ALA A 364 -32.53 -1.37 -18.04
N TRP A 365 -33.58 -1.15 -17.27
CA TRP A 365 -33.93 0.17 -16.74
C TRP A 365 -34.41 0.09 -15.29
N ILE A 366 -34.23 1.17 -14.54
CA ILE A 366 -34.65 1.33 -13.14
C ILE A 366 -35.38 2.66 -12.98
N LYS A 367 -36.52 2.64 -12.31
CA LYS A 367 -37.27 3.82 -11.91
C LYS A 367 -37.60 3.74 -10.43
N CYS A 368 -36.99 4.59 -9.63
CA CYS A 368 -37.27 4.72 -8.21
C CYS A 368 -37.00 6.17 -7.74
N PRO A 369 -37.54 6.59 -6.58
CA PRO A 369 -37.25 7.90 -5.99
C PRO A 369 -35.78 8.10 -5.59
N GLY A 370 -35.02 7.02 -5.43
CA GLY A 370 -33.61 7.05 -5.08
C GLY A 370 -33.10 5.71 -4.59
N TYR A 371 -31.86 5.73 -4.14
CA TYR A 371 -31.13 4.57 -3.65
C TYR A 371 -30.62 4.82 -2.24
N ARG A 372 -30.52 3.76 -1.48
CA ARG A 372 -30.10 3.77 -0.09
C ARG A 372 -28.95 2.80 0.14
N VAL A 373 -27.93 3.29 0.85
CA VAL A 373 -26.83 2.49 1.36
C VAL A 373 -26.85 2.53 2.88
N ASP A 374 -26.92 1.36 3.49
CA ASP A 374 -26.95 1.20 4.93
C ASP A 374 -25.56 0.83 5.43
N ARG A 375 -25.07 1.56 6.43
CA ARG A 375 -23.74 1.33 7.00
C ARG A 375 -23.58 -0.07 7.58
N GLU A 376 -24.63 -0.68 8.11
CA GLU A 376 -24.56 -2.03 8.71
C GLU A 376 -24.46 -3.15 7.67
N VAL A 377 -24.77 -2.85 6.40
CA VAL A 377 -24.86 -3.82 5.30
C VAL A 377 -23.60 -3.80 4.41
N LEU A 378 -22.76 -2.76 4.55
CA LEU A 378 -21.45 -2.62 3.90
C LEU A 378 -20.35 -3.33 4.71
#